data_AF-A0A0A2VYA4-F1
#
_entry.id   AF-A0A0A2VYA4-F1
#
_cell.length_a   1.000
_cell.length_b   1.000
_cell.length_c   1.000
_cell.angle_alpha   90.00
_cell.angle_beta   90.00
_cell.angle_gamma   90.00
#
_symmetry.space_group_name_H-M   'P 1'
#
loop_
_entity.id
_entity.type
_entity.pdbx_description
1 polymer ?
#
loop_
_entity_poly.entity_id
_entity_poly.type
_entity_poly.pdbx_seq_one_letter_code
_entity_poly.pdbx_strand_id
1 'polypeptide(L)'
;MAIAAFIGLVWQIKTADLAVMAMAPVGAVFTFIALVTGSAWGKPMWGTWWVWDARLTSELVLLFLYVGAIALYSAFDDRRLAGRAAGILVLVGVVNLPIIHFSVEWWNTLHQGSTNMQQSIDPSMRTPLRWTIFGFLALFITLTLMRLRNLLLLQESRRPWVLALANVLRHGRLRLLRLAGGGLHATAPAWADFSYPLPASRDSASGGSPAGQRAAHPRRSPAPGGGLSESASNIDLFYTPGEIIYGKGESHLMPEAGQRLRIGGMVMPGSVKRDSQSLKVSFKLYDARGVVDVTYEGILPDLFREGQGVVAQGVMEGATLIHAKEVLAKHDENYTPPEVKAAMEQNHQRAPEVYKDNAS
;
A
#
# COMPACT_ATOMS: atom_id res chain seq x y z
N MET A 1 5.82 19.97 0.16
CA MET A 1 5.75 20.24 1.61
C MET A 1 7.11 20.52 2.23
N ALA A 2 8.09 19.60 2.11
CA ALA A 2 9.45 19.77 2.63
C ALA A 2 10.14 21.07 2.22
N ILE A 3 10.06 21.43 0.93
CA ILE A 3 10.61 22.70 0.42
C ILE A 3 10.00 23.91 1.14
N ALA A 4 8.68 23.90 1.37
CA ALA A 4 8.02 24.97 2.11
C ALA A 4 8.46 24.99 3.59
N ALA A 5 8.62 23.84 4.23
CA ALA A 5 9.16 23.74 5.59
C ALA A 5 10.60 24.28 5.69
N PHE A 6 11.45 23.94 4.73
CA PHE A 6 12.80 24.47 4.62
C PHE A 6 12.79 26.00 4.46
N ILE A 7 11.95 26.51 3.54
CA ILE A 7 11.82 27.95 3.32
C ILE A 7 11.34 28.68 4.59
N GLY A 8 10.33 28.13 5.28
CA GLY A 8 9.80 28.67 6.53
C GLY A 8 10.84 28.71 7.64
N LEU A 9 11.68 27.68 7.76
CA LEU A 9 12.73 27.63 8.79
C LEU A 9 13.89 28.60 8.51
N VAL A 10 14.39 28.62 7.27
CA VAL A 10 15.57 29.42 6.88
C VAL A 10 15.23 30.90 6.77
N TRP A 11 14.20 31.25 5.99
CA TRP A 11 13.84 32.64 5.72
C TRP A 11 12.72 33.17 6.63
N GLN A 12 12.19 32.35 7.55
CA GLN A 12 11.20 32.78 8.53
C GLN A 12 9.93 33.36 7.89
N ILE A 13 9.57 32.84 6.70
CA ILE A 13 8.43 33.30 5.91
C ILE A 13 7.15 32.64 6.44
N LYS A 14 6.27 33.46 7.04
CA LYS A 14 5.00 32.99 7.64
C LYS A 14 4.10 32.21 6.69
N THR A 15 4.06 32.61 5.41
CA THR A 15 3.23 31.94 4.41
C THR A 15 3.73 30.55 4.05
N ALA A 16 5.03 30.28 4.24
CA ALA A 16 5.62 28.97 4.03
C ALA A 16 5.16 27.96 5.10
N ASP A 17 5.09 28.39 6.37
CA ASP A 17 4.53 27.58 7.47
C ASP A 17 3.05 27.26 7.23
N LEU A 18 2.27 28.25 6.78
CA LEU A 18 0.88 28.03 6.40
C LEU A 18 0.73 27.07 5.21
N ALA A 19 1.65 27.11 4.25
CA ALA A 19 1.64 26.19 3.12
C ALA A 19 1.88 24.74 3.58
N VAL A 20 2.78 24.52 4.54
CA VAL A 20 2.97 23.20 5.17
C VAL A 20 1.66 22.71 5.81
N MET A 21 1.00 23.58 6.57
CA MET A 21 -0.26 23.24 7.24
C MET A 21 -1.47 23.09 6.30
N ALA A 22 -1.40 23.70 5.12
CA ALA A 22 -2.37 23.48 4.06
C ALA A 22 -2.16 22.12 3.38
N MET A 23 -0.91 21.73 3.14
CA MET A 23 -0.56 20.47 2.49
C MET A 23 -0.78 19.24 3.39
N ALA A 24 -0.46 19.34 4.67
CA ALA A 24 -0.39 18.16 5.55
C ALA A 24 -1.70 17.35 5.62
N PRO A 25 -2.90 17.95 5.81
CA PRO A 25 -4.14 17.19 5.82
C PRO A 25 -4.52 16.58 4.47
N VAL A 26 -4.19 17.27 3.36
CA VAL A 26 -4.45 16.76 2.01
C VAL A 26 -3.58 15.53 1.74
N GLY A 27 -2.29 15.60 2.09
CA GLY A 27 -1.36 14.47 2.01
C GLY A 27 -1.80 13.31 2.89
N ALA A 28 -2.20 13.56 4.14
CA ALA A 28 -2.69 12.53 5.05
C ALA A 28 -3.89 11.75 4.48
N VAL A 29 -4.86 12.46 3.89
CA VAL A 29 -6.04 11.83 3.28
C VAL A 29 -5.65 10.98 2.06
N PHE A 30 -4.75 11.47 1.21
CA PHE A 30 -4.28 10.70 0.05
C PHE A 30 -3.55 9.43 0.48
N THR A 31 -2.62 9.53 1.43
CA THR A 31 -1.91 8.36 1.98
C THR A 31 -2.89 7.39 2.66
N PHE A 32 -3.85 7.89 3.42
CA PHE A 32 -4.87 7.03 4.04
C PHE A 32 -5.72 6.29 3.00
N ILE A 33 -6.21 7.00 1.98
CA ILE A 33 -6.96 6.39 0.89
C ILE A 33 -6.10 5.33 0.20
N ALA A 34 -4.84 5.65 -0.14
CA ALA A 34 -3.93 4.70 -0.76
C ALA A 34 -3.71 3.43 0.08
N LEU A 35 -3.55 3.57 1.40
CA LEU A 35 -3.42 2.44 2.32
C LEU A 35 -4.69 1.57 2.38
N VAL A 36 -5.88 2.19 2.37
CA VAL A 36 -7.16 1.46 2.43
C VAL A 36 -7.49 0.82 1.09
N THR A 37 -7.41 1.56 -0.01
CA THR A 37 -7.71 1.04 -1.36
C THR A 37 -6.66 0.05 -1.83
N GLY A 38 -5.39 0.23 -1.45
CA GLY A 38 -4.33 -0.74 -1.68
C GLY A 38 -4.62 -2.08 -1.00
N SER A 39 -5.04 -2.05 0.27
CA SER A 39 -5.50 -3.23 1.01
C SER A 39 -6.64 -3.97 0.30
N ALA A 40 -7.65 -3.20 -0.13
CA ALA A 40 -8.83 -3.74 -0.79
C ALA A 40 -8.49 -4.39 -2.13
N TRP A 41 -7.52 -3.84 -2.86
CA TRP A 41 -7.02 -4.41 -4.10
C TRP A 41 -6.11 -5.62 -3.90
N GLY A 42 -5.37 -5.69 -2.77
CA GLY A 42 -4.53 -6.84 -2.44
C GLY A 42 -5.32 -8.15 -2.33
N LYS A 43 -6.55 -8.11 -1.79
CA LYS A 43 -7.36 -9.32 -1.57
C LYS A 43 -7.66 -10.12 -2.85
N PRO A 44 -8.19 -9.53 -3.94
CA PRO A 44 -8.42 -10.25 -5.19
C PRO A 44 -7.13 -10.63 -5.94
N MET A 45 -6.03 -9.89 -5.76
CA MET A 45 -4.79 -10.11 -6.52
C MET A 45 -3.85 -11.14 -5.90
N TRP A 46 -3.78 -11.17 -4.57
CA TRP A 46 -2.80 -11.95 -3.82
C TRP A 46 -3.42 -12.80 -2.70
N GLY A 47 -4.76 -12.87 -2.63
CA GLY A 47 -5.48 -13.65 -1.62
C GLY A 47 -5.44 -13.08 -0.19
N THR A 48 -4.72 -11.98 0.04
CA THR A 48 -4.52 -11.35 1.36
C THR A 48 -4.71 -9.83 1.29
N TRP A 49 -5.18 -9.20 2.37
CA TRP A 49 -5.43 -7.75 2.40
C TRP A 49 -4.11 -6.95 2.43
N TRP A 50 -3.30 -7.20 3.45
CA TRP A 50 -1.96 -6.65 3.58
C TRP A 50 -0.99 -7.71 4.06
N VAL A 51 0.19 -7.73 3.45
CA VAL A 51 1.39 -8.39 3.98
C VAL A 51 2.36 -7.28 4.36
N TRP A 52 2.56 -7.05 5.65
CA TRP A 52 3.41 -5.95 6.12
C TRP A 52 4.87 -6.16 5.72
N ASP A 53 5.38 -5.25 4.89
CA ASP A 53 6.77 -5.22 4.45
C ASP A 53 7.38 -3.81 4.63
N ALA A 54 8.63 -3.63 4.22
CA ALA A 54 9.33 -2.34 4.36
C ALA A 54 8.62 -1.20 3.62
N ARG A 55 8.02 -1.45 2.46
CA ARG A 55 7.32 -0.45 1.65
C ARG A 55 6.08 0.05 2.37
N LEU A 56 5.24 -0.89 2.82
CA LEU A 56 3.95 -0.60 3.44
C LEU A 56 4.10 -0.04 4.83
N THR A 57 5.08 -0.54 5.58
CA THR A 57 5.41 0.00 6.90
C THR A 57 5.90 1.44 6.76
N SER A 58 6.74 1.74 5.76
CA SER A 58 7.22 3.10 5.53
C SER A 58 6.11 4.05 5.04
N GLU A 59 5.15 3.57 4.25
CA GLU A 59 3.96 4.34 3.87
C GLU A 59 3.03 4.61 5.07
N LEU A 60 2.86 3.63 5.97
CA LEU A 60 2.14 3.85 7.24
C LEU A 60 2.87 4.87 8.14
N VAL A 61 4.20 4.79 8.22
CA VAL A 61 5.01 5.79 8.92
C VAL A 61 4.81 7.17 8.29
N LEU A 62 4.72 7.28 6.96
CA LEU A 62 4.40 8.54 6.29
C LEU A 62 3.05 9.11 6.73
N LEU A 63 2.00 8.27 6.87
CA LEU A 63 0.71 8.70 7.40
C LEU A 63 0.87 9.29 8.82
N PHE A 64 1.61 8.60 9.69
CA PHE A 64 1.85 9.08 11.05
C PHE A 64 2.72 10.34 11.09
N LEU A 65 3.64 10.53 10.16
CA LEU A 65 4.38 11.79 10.03
C LEU A 65 3.47 12.95 9.65
N TYR A 66 2.48 12.74 8.76
CA TYR A 66 1.48 13.77 8.46
C TYR A 66 0.60 14.09 9.67
N VAL A 67 0.06 13.07 10.33
CA VAL A 67 -0.78 13.25 11.55
C VAL A 67 0.04 13.89 12.66
N GLY A 68 1.29 13.47 12.85
CA GLY A 68 2.24 14.04 13.80
C GLY A 68 2.49 15.52 13.53
N ALA A 69 2.71 15.92 12.28
CA ALA A 69 2.87 17.34 11.92
C ALA A 69 1.62 18.17 12.23
N ILE A 70 0.43 17.63 11.95
CA ILE A 70 -0.86 18.29 12.26
C ILE A 70 -1.05 18.42 13.77
N ALA A 71 -0.82 17.35 14.52
CA ALA A 71 -0.95 17.30 15.97
C ALA A 71 0.05 18.26 16.63
N LEU A 72 1.31 18.23 16.20
CA LEU A 72 2.38 19.07 16.73
C LEU A 72 2.08 20.55 16.52
N TYR A 73 1.63 20.95 15.32
CA TYR A 73 1.23 22.33 15.06
C TYR A 73 0.02 22.77 15.90
N SER A 74 -0.87 21.82 16.22
CA SER A 74 -2.09 22.09 17.01
C SER A 74 -1.82 22.12 18.52
N ALA A 75 -0.72 21.52 18.98
CA ALA A 75 -0.35 21.43 20.40
C ALA A 75 0.24 22.73 20.97
N PHE A 76 0.74 23.64 20.13
CA PHE A 76 1.31 24.91 20.55
C PHE A 76 0.32 26.07 20.33
N ASP A 77 0.23 26.95 21.32
CA ASP A 77 -0.52 28.21 21.21
C ASP A 77 0.23 29.24 20.33
N ASP A 78 1.55 29.32 20.47
CA ASP A 78 2.39 30.16 19.64
C ASP A 78 2.56 29.55 18.23
N ARG A 79 1.93 30.19 17.25
CA ARG A 79 1.95 29.77 15.85
C ARG A 79 3.33 29.77 15.21
N ARG A 80 4.26 30.61 15.69
CA ARG A 80 5.63 30.64 15.16
C ARG A 80 6.44 29.46 15.69
N LEU A 81 6.29 29.12 16.96
CA LEU A 81 6.91 27.91 17.53
C LEU A 81 6.29 26.65 16.93
N ALA A 82 4.95 26.63 16.79
CA ALA A 82 4.22 25.55 16.13
C ALA A 82 4.74 25.27 14.71
N GLY A 83 4.87 26.33 13.88
CA GLY A 83 5.36 26.24 12.51
C GLY A 83 6.79 25.70 12.42
N ARG A 84 7.69 26.18 13.29
CA ARG A 84 9.06 25.67 13.36
C ARG A 84 9.12 24.20 13.78
N ALA A 85 8.40 23.82 14.83
CA ALA A 85 8.38 22.45 15.32
C ALA A 85 7.82 21.48 14.27
N ALA A 86 6.69 21.83 13.65
CA ALA A 86 6.12 21.06 12.56
C ALA A 86 7.06 21.00 11.35
N GLY A 87 7.69 22.12 10.98
CA GLY A 87 8.65 22.19 9.88
C GLY A 87 9.85 21.26 10.07
N ILE A 88 10.41 21.20 11.28
CA ILE A 88 11.51 20.28 11.62
C ILE A 88 11.06 18.83 11.45
N LEU A 89 9.90 18.46 12.00
CA LEU A 89 9.35 17.10 11.86
C LEU A 89 9.16 16.72 10.39
N VAL A 90 8.67 17.64 9.56
CA VAL A 90 8.51 17.44 8.11
C VAL A 90 9.84 17.19 7.42
N LEU A 91 10.89 17.95 7.76
CA LEU A 91 12.22 17.75 7.17
C LEU A 91 12.83 16.42 7.58
N VAL A 92 12.68 15.99 8.84
CA VAL A 92 13.09 14.65 9.27
C VAL A 92 12.30 13.59 8.51
N GLY A 93 10.99 13.79 8.34
CA GLY A 93 10.12 12.89 7.59
C GLY A 93 10.50 12.74 6.11
N VAL A 94 11.21 13.69 5.50
CA VAL A 94 11.69 13.55 4.11
C VAL A 94 12.61 12.35 3.92
N VAL A 95 13.36 11.98 4.95
CA VAL A 95 14.26 10.81 4.92
C VAL A 95 13.48 9.52 4.66
N ASN A 96 12.19 9.48 5.01
CA ASN A 96 11.32 8.34 4.72
C ASN A 96 11.04 8.16 3.22
N LEU A 97 11.11 9.21 2.39
CA LEU A 97 10.82 9.13 0.95
C LEU A 97 11.81 8.21 0.20
N PRO A 98 13.15 8.34 0.36
CA PRO A 98 14.09 7.37 -0.17
C PRO A 98 13.83 5.95 0.30
N ILE A 99 13.48 5.76 1.58
CA ILE A 99 13.19 4.43 2.13
C ILE A 99 11.99 3.81 1.42
N ILE A 100 10.89 4.55 1.24
CA ILE A 100 9.72 4.08 0.49
C ILE A 100 10.11 3.73 -0.95
N HIS A 101 10.83 4.61 -1.65
CA HIS A 101 11.19 4.40 -3.06
C HIS A 101 12.11 3.20 -3.26
N PHE A 102 13.23 3.15 -2.54
CA PHE A 102 14.21 2.09 -2.64
C PHE A 102 13.82 0.82 -1.87
N SER A 103 12.73 0.84 -1.09
CA SER A 103 12.23 -0.38 -0.42
C SER A 103 11.98 -1.54 -1.38
N VAL A 104 11.68 -1.23 -2.65
CA VAL A 104 11.47 -2.20 -3.73
C VAL A 104 12.75 -2.92 -4.13
N GLU A 105 13.89 -2.23 -4.04
CA GLU A 105 15.20 -2.75 -4.43
C GLU A 105 15.92 -3.37 -3.23
N TRP A 106 15.72 -2.83 -2.03
CA TRP A 106 16.38 -3.27 -0.81
C TRP A 106 15.73 -4.51 -0.18
N TRP A 107 14.43 -4.73 -0.36
CA TRP A 107 13.74 -5.89 0.20
C TRP A 107 12.95 -6.66 -0.86
N ASN A 108 13.17 -7.97 -0.92
CA ASN A 108 12.34 -8.89 -1.70
C ASN A 108 11.03 -9.12 -0.98
N THR A 109 9.94 -8.64 -1.57
CA THR A 109 8.58 -8.79 -1.01
C THR A 109 7.64 -9.35 -2.05
N LEU A 110 6.40 -9.65 -1.66
CA LEU A 110 5.36 -10.14 -2.57
C LEU A 110 5.06 -9.16 -3.73
N HIS A 111 5.48 -7.90 -3.59
CA HIS A 111 5.24 -6.86 -4.55
C HIS A 111 6.20 -6.97 -5.74
N GLN A 112 5.68 -6.78 -6.95
CA GLN A 112 6.50 -6.67 -8.15
C GLN A 112 7.63 -5.63 -7.98
N GLY A 113 8.77 -5.92 -8.60
CA GLY A 113 9.93 -5.04 -8.65
C GLY A 113 9.71 -3.75 -9.45
N SER A 114 10.66 -2.81 -9.34
CA SER A 114 10.62 -1.54 -10.06
C SER A 114 10.77 -1.80 -11.56
N THR A 115 9.75 -1.47 -12.35
CA THR A 115 9.80 -1.50 -13.81
C THR A 115 10.04 -0.08 -14.33
N ASN A 116 10.92 0.06 -15.32
CA ASN A 116 11.16 1.36 -15.96
C ASN A 116 9.83 1.88 -16.54
N MET A 117 9.30 2.95 -15.92
CA MET A 117 7.88 3.33 -15.90
C MET A 117 7.22 3.59 -17.26
N GLN A 118 7.99 3.67 -18.35
CA GLN A 118 7.46 3.97 -19.68
C GLN A 118 7.60 2.85 -20.71
N GLN A 119 8.58 1.95 -20.56
CA GLN A 119 8.85 0.92 -21.57
C GLN A 119 8.12 -0.40 -21.28
N SER A 120 7.79 -0.63 -20.01
CA SER A 120 7.13 -1.86 -19.54
C SER A 120 5.59 -1.80 -19.66
N ILE A 121 5.03 -0.62 -19.94
CA ILE A 121 3.58 -0.39 -20.02
C ILE A 121 3.13 -0.39 -21.48
N ASP A 122 2.05 -1.13 -21.76
CA ASP A 122 1.39 -1.19 -23.07
C ASP A 122 1.09 0.22 -23.60
N PRO A 123 1.39 0.52 -24.87
CA PRO A 123 1.18 1.86 -25.45
C PRO A 123 -0.24 2.41 -25.26
N SER A 124 -1.27 1.55 -25.28
CA SER A 124 -2.67 1.96 -25.10
C SER A 124 -2.94 2.54 -23.71
N MET A 125 -2.21 2.09 -22.69
CA MET A 125 -2.39 2.49 -21.28
C MET A 125 -1.62 3.75 -20.90
N ARG A 126 -0.66 4.19 -21.72
CA ARG A 126 0.21 5.34 -21.41
C ARG A 126 -0.54 6.66 -21.34
N THR A 127 -1.46 6.90 -22.26
CA THR A 127 -2.25 8.15 -22.31
C THR A 127 -3.24 8.24 -21.14
N PRO A 128 -4.05 7.20 -20.85
CA PRO A 128 -4.89 7.17 -19.64
C PRO A 128 -4.09 7.41 -18.36
N LEU A 129 -2.93 6.77 -18.20
CA LEU A 129 -2.08 6.93 -17.02
C LEU A 129 -1.65 8.39 -16.80
N ARG A 130 -1.22 9.08 -17.86
CA ARG A 130 -0.82 10.50 -17.79
C ARG A 130 -1.97 11.41 -17.38
N TRP A 131 -3.16 11.19 -17.94
CA TRP A 131 -4.35 11.96 -17.57
C TRP A 131 -4.74 11.72 -16.12
N THR A 132 -4.65 10.49 -15.63
CA THR A 132 -4.91 10.16 -14.23
C THR A 132 -3.89 10.83 -13.31
N ILE A 133 -2.58 10.76 -13.62
CA ILE A 133 -1.53 11.45 -12.85
C ILE A 133 -1.78 12.96 -12.82
N PHE A 134 -2.07 13.57 -13.97
CA PHE A 134 -2.38 14.99 -14.07
C PHE A 134 -3.62 15.34 -13.24
N GLY A 135 -4.69 14.55 -13.33
CA GLY A 135 -5.92 14.76 -12.57
C GLY A 135 -5.70 14.72 -11.06
N PHE A 136 -4.97 13.73 -10.56
CA PHE A 136 -4.64 13.63 -9.14
C PHE A 136 -3.73 14.78 -8.66
N LEU A 137 -2.75 15.20 -9.48
CA LEU A 137 -1.91 16.36 -9.17
C LEU A 137 -2.72 17.66 -9.13
N ALA A 138 -3.59 17.87 -10.13
CA ALA A 138 -4.47 19.04 -10.19
C ALA A 138 -5.44 19.06 -8.99
N LEU A 139 -6.00 17.90 -8.61
CA LEU A 139 -6.85 17.77 -7.42
C LEU A 139 -6.07 18.12 -6.15
N PHE A 140 -4.88 17.54 -5.95
CA PHE A 140 -4.03 17.81 -4.79
C PHE A 140 -3.68 19.30 -4.68
N ILE A 141 -3.26 19.92 -5.79
CA ILE A 141 -2.92 21.35 -5.85
C ILE A 141 -4.15 22.19 -5.53
N THR A 142 -5.30 21.88 -6.15
CA THR A 142 -6.55 22.64 -5.94
C THR A 142 -6.98 22.61 -4.47
N LEU A 143 -7.04 21.42 -3.86
CA LEU A 143 -7.41 21.28 -2.44
C LEU A 143 -6.42 22.02 -1.53
N THR A 144 -5.13 21.93 -1.82
CA THR A 144 -4.08 22.64 -1.08
C THR A 144 -4.24 24.16 -1.20
N LEU A 145 -4.47 24.69 -2.40
CA LEU A 145 -4.65 26.13 -2.63
C LEU A 145 -5.93 26.66 -1.98
N MET A 146 -7.04 25.93 -2.07
CA MET A 146 -8.29 26.27 -1.39
C MET A 146 -8.09 26.33 0.13
N ARG A 147 -7.39 25.33 0.67
CA ARG A 147 -7.09 25.27 2.11
C ARG A 147 -6.13 26.37 2.54
N LEU A 148 -5.09 26.64 1.76
CA LEU A 148 -4.12 27.72 2.02
C LEU A 148 -4.80 29.08 1.99
N ARG A 149 -5.68 29.33 1.02
CA ARG A 149 -6.51 30.54 0.95
C ARG A 149 -7.31 30.72 2.24
N ASN A 150 -7.98 29.68 2.73
CA ASN A 150 -8.75 29.75 3.97
C ASN A 150 -7.86 30.05 5.19
N LEU A 151 -6.69 29.42 5.30
CA LEU A 151 -5.75 29.68 6.37
C LEU A 151 -5.22 31.12 6.36
N LEU A 152 -4.89 31.65 5.18
CA LEU A 152 -4.45 33.04 5.02
C LEU A 152 -5.54 34.03 5.44
N LEU A 153 -6.78 33.79 5.03
CA LEU A 153 -7.92 34.65 5.40
C LEU A 153 -8.21 34.61 6.90
N LEU A 154 -8.10 33.44 7.54
CA LEU A 154 -8.28 33.30 8.98
C LEU A 154 -7.18 34.04 9.75
N GLN A 155 -5.92 33.83 9.36
CA GLN A 155 -4.77 34.48 10.00
C GLN A 155 -4.80 36.01 9.84
N GLU A 156 -5.08 36.49 8.63
CA GLU A 156 -5.07 37.93 8.31
C GLU A 156 -6.47 38.56 8.46
N SER A 157 -7.42 37.90 9.14
CA SER A 157 -8.82 38.33 9.28
C SER A 157 -9.02 39.75 9.81
N ARG A 158 -8.06 40.26 10.60
CA ARG A 158 -8.07 41.61 11.16
C ARG A 158 -7.44 42.68 10.24
N ARG A 159 -6.87 42.29 9.11
CA ARG A 159 -6.23 43.22 8.18
C ARG A 159 -7.28 43.98 7.36
N PRO A 160 -7.02 45.26 7.03
CA PRO A 160 -7.96 46.08 6.24
C PRO A 160 -8.35 45.45 4.90
N TRP A 161 -7.42 44.78 4.21
CA TRP A 161 -7.69 44.16 2.92
C TRP A 161 -8.65 42.97 3.02
N VAL A 162 -8.61 42.18 4.11
CA VAL A 162 -9.54 41.07 4.32
C VAL A 162 -10.93 41.59 4.67
N LEU A 163 -11.00 42.63 5.51
CA LEU A 163 -12.26 43.28 5.85
C LEU A 163 -12.92 43.91 4.61
N ALA A 164 -12.13 44.56 3.76
CA ALA A 164 -12.60 45.09 2.47
C ALA A 164 -13.13 43.97 1.57
N LEU A 165 -12.38 42.86 1.44
CA LEU A 165 -12.81 41.69 0.66
C LEU A 165 -14.12 41.09 1.19
N ALA A 166 -14.24 40.93 2.52
CA ALA A 166 -15.46 40.43 3.16
C ALA A 166 -16.67 41.35 2.93
N ASN A 167 -16.46 42.66 2.97
CA ASN A 167 -17.50 43.65 2.66
C ASN A 167 -17.93 43.55 1.19
N VAL A 168 -17.01 43.44 0.24
CA VAL A 168 -17.34 43.27 -1.19
C VAL A 168 -18.17 42.01 -1.41
N LEU A 169 -17.77 40.87 -0.83
CA LEU A 169 -18.51 39.61 -0.95
C LEU A 169 -19.92 39.70 -0.35
N ARG A 170 -20.07 40.38 0.80
CA ARG A 170 -21.37 40.61 1.44
C ARG A 170 -22.30 41.44 0.56
N HIS A 171 -21.81 42.53 -0.04
CA HIS A 171 -22.60 43.38 -0.92
C HIS A 171 -22.92 42.71 -2.26
N GLY A 172 -21.98 41.95 -2.83
CA GLY A 172 -22.21 41.16 -4.05
C GLY A 172 -23.30 40.10 -3.87
N ARG A 173 -23.29 39.39 -2.73
CA ARG A 173 -24.33 38.41 -2.37
C ARG A 173 -25.69 39.09 -2.17
N LEU A 174 -25.74 40.24 -1.50
CA LEU A 174 -26.97 41.03 -1.33
C LEU A 174 -27.52 41.55 -2.66
N ARG A 175 -26.65 41.91 -3.61
CA ARG A 175 -27.04 42.37 -4.95
C ARG A 175 -27.61 41.22 -5.80
N LEU A 176 -26.99 40.04 -5.75
CA LEU A 176 -27.52 38.82 -6.37
C LEU A 176 -28.85 38.40 -5.76
N LEU A 177 -29.00 38.45 -4.42
CA LEU A 177 -30.27 38.14 -3.74
C LEU A 177 -31.36 39.17 -4.05
N ARG A 178 -31.04 40.47 -4.20
CA ARG A 178 -31.99 41.49 -4.65
C ARG A 178 -32.42 41.30 -6.11
N LEU A 179 -31.52 40.87 -6.99
CA LEU A 179 -31.85 40.56 -8.38
C LEU A 179 -32.64 39.25 -8.50
N ALA A 180 -32.36 38.25 -7.66
CA ALA A 180 -33.11 37.00 -7.60
C ALA A 180 -34.48 37.13 -6.89
N GLY A 181 -34.63 38.09 -5.98
CA GLY A 181 -35.91 38.44 -5.35
C GLY A 181 -36.86 39.24 -6.25
N GLY A 182 -36.37 39.71 -7.41
CA GLY A 182 -37.17 40.32 -8.47
C GLY A 182 -37.61 39.28 -9.50
N GLY A 183 -38.49 38.37 -9.09
CA GLY A 183 -39.25 37.51 -10.00
C GLY A 183 -38.42 36.55 -10.86
N LEU A 184 -37.94 35.46 -10.25
CA LEU A 184 -37.84 34.11 -10.84
C LEU A 184 -37.33 33.18 -9.72
N HIS A 185 -38.05 32.09 -9.46
CA HIS A 185 -37.65 31.06 -8.50
C HIS A 185 -36.32 30.41 -8.95
N ALA A 186 -35.20 31.00 -8.57
CA ALA A 186 -33.89 30.39 -8.68
C ALA A 186 -33.65 29.53 -7.44
N THR A 187 -33.78 28.21 -7.59
CA THR A 187 -33.32 27.26 -6.58
C THR A 187 -31.81 27.43 -6.41
N ALA A 188 -31.38 27.83 -5.22
CA ALA A 188 -29.95 27.87 -4.90
C ALA A 188 -29.38 26.44 -5.01
N PRO A 189 -28.20 26.24 -5.62
CA PRO A 189 -27.59 24.92 -5.68
C PRO A 189 -27.21 24.44 -4.26
N ALA A 190 -27.47 23.17 -3.98
CA ALA A 190 -27.45 22.55 -2.64
C ALA A 190 -26.15 22.69 -1.83
N TRP A 191 -25.05 23.15 -2.45
CA TRP A 191 -23.78 23.38 -1.77
C TRP A 191 -23.68 24.77 -1.10
N ALA A 192 -24.64 25.68 -1.33
CA ALA A 192 -24.62 27.05 -0.80
C ALA A 192 -25.01 27.17 0.69
N ASP A 193 -25.52 26.10 1.31
CA ASP A 193 -26.06 26.10 2.68
C ASP A 193 -25.13 25.50 3.74
N PHE A 194 -23.85 25.25 3.43
CA PHE A 194 -22.89 24.83 4.45
C PHE A 194 -22.45 26.00 5.32
N SER A 195 -23.32 26.41 6.24
CA SER A 195 -23.02 27.40 7.28
C SER A 195 -22.15 26.74 8.36
N TYR A 196 -20.88 27.13 8.44
CA TYR A 196 -20.04 26.78 9.58
C TYR A 196 -20.59 27.47 10.85
N PRO A 197 -20.92 26.75 11.93
CA PRO A 197 -21.21 27.39 13.20
C PRO A 197 -19.90 27.95 13.77
N LEU A 198 -19.85 29.27 13.95
CA LEU A 198 -18.81 29.90 14.76
C LEU A 198 -18.99 29.47 16.22
N PRO A 199 -17.91 29.15 16.97
CA PRO A 199 -18.03 28.79 18.37
C PRO A 199 -18.53 30.01 19.16
N ALA A 200 -19.62 29.83 19.89
CA ALA A 200 -20.17 30.83 20.79
C ALA A 200 -19.17 31.16 21.91
N SER A 201 -18.99 32.45 22.16
CA SER A 201 -18.26 32.98 23.31
C SER A 201 -18.89 32.47 24.61
N ARG A 202 -18.13 31.70 25.40
CA ARG A 202 -18.51 31.33 26.76
C ARG A 202 -18.16 32.48 27.70
N ASP A 203 -19.15 33.32 27.99
CA ASP A 203 -19.15 34.14 29.19
C ASP A 203 -20.20 33.63 30.18
N SER A 204 -19.73 33.47 31.42
CA SER A 204 -20.44 33.49 32.70
C SER A 204 -21.71 32.63 32.88
N ALA A 205 -21.55 31.52 33.59
CA ALA A 205 -22.56 31.03 34.53
C ALA A 205 -21.87 30.42 35.75
N SER A 206 -21.80 31.21 36.80
CA SER A 206 -21.54 30.81 38.18
C SER A 206 -22.67 29.95 38.72
N GLY A 207 -22.35 28.92 39.52
CA GLY A 207 -23.27 28.41 40.53
C GLY A 207 -23.23 26.90 40.79
N GLY A 208 -22.69 26.53 41.94
CA GLY A 208 -23.19 25.39 42.74
C GLY A 208 -22.50 24.04 42.55
N SER A 209 -21.57 23.71 43.44
CA SER A 209 -21.36 22.32 43.87
C SER A 209 -22.54 21.86 44.74
N PRO A 210 -22.81 20.54 44.78
CA PRO A 210 -22.35 19.80 45.95
C PRO A 210 -21.79 18.40 45.66
N ALA A 211 -20.80 18.08 46.50
CA ALA A 211 -20.40 16.80 47.06
C ALA A 211 -21.07 15.49 46.60
N GLY A 212 -20.20 14.51 46.32
CA GLY A 212 -20.31 13.18 46.92
C GLY A 212 -20.90 12.09 46.03
N GLN A 213 -20.03 11.25 45.46
CA GLN A 213 -19.96 9.82 45.80
C GLN A 213 -18.88 9.12 44.98
N ARG A 214 -17.92 8.52 45.70
CA ARG A 214 -16.94 7.58 45.18
C ARG A 214 -17.66 6.24 44.94
N ALA A 215 -17.52 5.68 43.74
CA ALA A 215 -17.82 4.27 43.48
C ALA A 215 -16.58 3.62 42.86
N ALA A 216 -16.08 2.62 43.58
CA ALA A 216 -14.90 1.83 43.24
C ALA A 216 -15.22 0.82 42.13
N HIS A 217 -14.35 0.71 41.13
CA HIS A 217 -14.35 -0.41 40.19
C HIS A 217 -13.70 -1.65 40.84
N PRO A 218 -14.33 -2.83 40.79
CA PRO A 218 -13.66 -4.06 41.22
C PRO A 218 -12.74 -4.58 40.09
N ARG A 219 -11.48 -4.80 40.46
CA ARG A 219 -10.48 -5.54 39.69
C ARG A 219 -10.96 -6.97 39.45
N ARG A 220 -10.92 -7.45 38.20
CA ARG A 220 -11.01 -8.87 37.89
C ARG A 220 -9.60 -9.48 37.93
N SER A 221 -9.41 -10.44 38.83
CA SER A 221 -8.24 -11.34 38.85
C SER A 221 -8.38 -12.41 37.76
N PRO A 222 -7.26 -12.95 37.22
CA PRO A 222 -7.29 -13.99 36.20
C PRO A 222 -7.45 -15.38 36.84
N ALA A 223 -8.24 -16.26 36.22
CA ALA A 223 -8.29 -17.68 36.56
C ALA A 223 -7.14 -18.44 35.85
N PRO A 224 -6.57 -19.49 36.47
CA PRO A 224 -5.55 -20.34 35.87
C PRO A 224 -6.16 -21.58 35.21
N GLY A 225 -5.51 -22.11 34.16
CA GLY A 225 -5.68 -23.50 33.73
C GLY A 225 -6.09 -23.70 32.27
N GLY A 226 -5.34 -24.56 31.57
CA GLY A 226 -5.53 -24.98 30.18
C GLY A 226 -4.32 -24.54 29.35
N GLY A 227 -3.24 -25.31 29.27
CA GLY A 227 -3.25 -26.62 28.62
C GLY A 227 -2.81 -26.39 27.16
N LEU A 228 -1.50 -26.44 26.93
CA LEU A 228 -0.87 -26.42 25.61
C LEU A 228 -1.34 -27.64 24.81
N SER A 229 -2.41 -27.50 24.03
CA SER A 229 -2.76 -28.45 22.98
C SER A 229 -3.84 -27.84 22.09
N GLU A 230 -3.46 -26.90 21.22
CA GLU A 230 -4.26 -26.58 20.03
C GLU A 230 -3.44 -25.67 19.11
N SER A 231 -2.75 -26.26 18.12
CA SER A 231 -2.35 -25.61 16.84
C SER A 231 -1.53 -26.59 15.99
N ALA A 232 -2.18 -27.58 15.37
CA ALA A 232 -1.53 -28.39 14.31
C ALA A 232 -2.53 -28.89 13.25
N SER A 233 -3.65 -28.21 13.05
CA SER A 233 -4.71 -28.69 12.15
C SER A 233 -5.11 -27.64 11.12
N ASN A 234 -4.15 -27.13 10.32
CA ASN A 234 -4.42 -26.56 8.98
C ASN A 234 -3.19 -26.13 8.16
N ILE A 235 -2.02 -26.74 8.34
CA ILE A 235 -0.85 -26.39 7.52
C ILE A 235 -0.67 -27.46 6.44
N ASP A 236 -0.98 -27.10 5.19
CA ASP A 236 -0.60 -27.90 4.03
C ASP A 236 0.93 -27.99 3.99
N LEU A 237 1.48 -29.19 4.18
CA LEU A 237 2.91 -29.43 4.19
C LEU A 237 3.49 -29.20 2.80
N PHE A 238 4.63 -28.49 2.74
CA PHE A 238 5.36 -28.24 1.49
C PHE A 238 6.34 -29.37 1.17
N TYR A 239 6.38 -29.84 -0.07
CA TYR A 239 7.26 -30.89 -0.58
C TYR A 239 7.90 -30.50 -1.91
N THR A 240 9.04 -31.10 -2.21
CA THR A 240 9.66 -31.13 -3.55
C THR A 240 9.39 -32.47 -4.26
N PRO A 241 9.46 -32.56 -5.60
CA PRO A 241 9.29 -33.82 -6.32
C PRO A 241 10.13 -34.97 -5.78
N GLY A 242 11.40 -34.73 -5.44
CA GLY A 242 12.26 -35.71 -4.81
C GLY A 242 11.80 -36.12 -3.41
N GLU A 243 11.33 -35.18 -2.59
CA GLU A 243 10.84 -35.49 -1.23
C GLU A 243 9.54 -36.29 -1.23
N ILE A 244 8.72 -36.19 -2.27
CA ILE A 244 7.55 -37.04 -2.43
C ILE A 244 7.96 -38.50 -2.65
N ILE A 245 9.03 -38.73 -3.42
CA ILE A 245 9.50 -40.07 -3.79
C ILE A 245 10.40 -40.68 -2.71
N TYR A 246 11.25 -39.88 -2.07
CA TYR A 246 12.29 -40.36 -1.15
C TYR A 246 12.03 -39.99 0.32
N GLY A 247 10.93 -39.29 0.59
CA GLY A 247 10.57 -38.80 1.92
C GLY A 247 11.20 -37.45 2.25
N LYS A 248 10.52 -36.71 3.13
CA LYS A 248 10.91 -35.37 3.57
C LYS A 248 11.79 -35.40 4.81
N GLY A 249 12.94 -34.71 4.76
CA GLY A 249 13.88 -34.56 5.87
C GLY A 249 14.55 -35.87 6.31
N GLU A 250 15.23 -35.85 7.47
CA GLU A 250 15.89 -37.03 8.05
C GLU A 250 14.90 -38.12 8.50
N SER A 251 13.64 -37.76 8.73
CA SER A 251 12.57 -38.68 9.12
C SER A 251 11.95 -39.45 7.95
N HIS A 252 12.38 -39.18 6.70
CA HIS A 252 11.85 -39.80 5.48
C HIS A 252 10.32 -39.84 5.41
N LEU A 253 9.65 -38.79 5.91
CA LEU A 253 8.20 -38.78 5.99
C LEU A 253 7.62 -38.68 4.57
N MET A 254 6.92 -39.73 4.14
CA MET A 254 6.26 -39.76 2.85
C MET A 254 4.83 -39.23 2.98
N PRO A 255 4.34 -38.46 2.00
CA PRO A 255 2.94 -38.05 1.96
C PRO A 255 2.02 -39.25 1.73
N GLU A 256 0.84 -39.22 2.36
CA GLU A 256 -0.17 -40.26 2.22
C GLU A 256 -1.14 -39.94 1.06
N ALA A 257 -1.66 -40.97 0.40
CA ALA A 257 -2.72 -40.79 -0.59
C ALA A 257 -3.96 -40.17 0.07
N GLY A 258 -4.51 -39.11 -0.53
CA GLY A 258 -5.60 -38.30 0.04
C GLY A 258 -5.13 -37.12 0.89
N GLN A 259 -3.83 -37.01 1.18
CA GLN A 259 -3.28 -35.87 1.93
C GLN A 259 -3.28 -34.59 1.08
N ARG A 260 -3.67 -33.48 1.71
CA ARG A 260 -3.48 -32.13 1.15
C ARG A 260 -2.05 -31.68 1.34
N LEU A 261 -1.43 -31.21 0.26
CA LEU A 261 -0.05 -30.77 0.28
C LEU A 261 0.20 -29.67 -0.75
N ARG A 262 1.35 -29.01 -0.58
CA ARG A 262 1.91 -28.08 -1.56
C ARG A 262 3.17 -28.69 -2.14
N ILE A 263 3.29 -28.75 -3.45
CA ILE A 263 4.50 -29.20 -4.15
C ILE A 263 5.14 -28.04 -4.89
N GLY A 264 6.44 -27.83 -4.72
CA GLY A 264 7.23 -26.88 -5.50
C GLY A 264 8.27 -27.57 -6.37
N GLY A 265 8.30 -27.26 -7.66
CA GLY A 265 9.27 -27.83 -8.60
C GLY A 265 9.33 -27.06 -9.92
N MET A 266 10.23 -27.48 -10.80
CA MET A 266 10.36 -26.92 -12.14
C MET A 266 9.39 -27.63 -13.09
N VAL A 267 8.72 -26.89 -13.97
CA VAL A 267 7.87 -27.49 -15.01
C VAL A 267 8.77 -28.13 -16.08
N MET A 268 8.60 -29.44 -16.31
CA MET A 268 9.40 -30.19 -17.28
C MET A 268 9.12 -29.71 -18.72
N PRO A 269 10.15 -29.33 -19.51
CA PRO A 269 9.97 -28.97 -20.91
C PRO A 269 9.31 -30.09 -21.74
N GLY A 270 8.36 -29.72 -22.59
CA GLY A 270 7.54 -30.65 -23.39
C GLY A 270 6.52 -31.48 -22.60
N SER A 271 6.37 -31.28 -21.29
CA SER A 271 5.45 -32.07 -20.47
C SER A 271 4.03 -31.55 -20.43
N VAL A 272 3.80 -30.28 -20.81
CA VAL A 272 2.50 -29.62 -20.63
C VAL A 272 1.54 -30.08 -21.72
N LYS A 273 0.51 -30.82 -21.33
CA LYS A 273 -0.56 -31.29 -22.20
C LYS A 273 -1.87 -30.65 -21.80
N ARG A 274 -2.52 -29.99 -22.75
CA ARG A 274 -3.85 -29.39 -22.59
C ARG A 274 -4.86 -30.23 -23.33
N ASP A 275 -5.99 -30.50 -22.68
CA ASP A 275 -7.12 -31.16 -23.30
C ASP A 275 -7.80 -30.19 -24.29
N SER A 276 -8.23 -30.70 -25.45
CA SER A 276 -8.86 -29.86 -26.49
C SER A 276 -10.34 -29.59 -26.25
N GLN A 277 -10.99 -30.33 -25.35
CA GLN A 277 -12.43 -30.28 -25.10
C GLN A 277 -12.78 -29.75 -23.70
N SER A 278 -11.79 -29.65 -22.80
CA SER A 278 -11.97 -29.22 -21.40
C SER A 278 -10.83 -28.30 -20.94
N LEU A 279 -10.97 -27.71 -19.75
CA LEU A 279 -9.91 -26.91 -19.11
C LEU A 279 -8.87 -27.78 -18.36
N LYS A 280 -8.81 -29.08 -18.68
CA LYS A 280 -7.89 -30.00 -18.03
C LYS A 280 -6.49 -29.85 -18.61
N VAL A 281 -5.52 -29.68 -17.72
CA VAL A 281 -4.10 -29.58 -18.03
C VAL A 281 -3.33 -30.60 -17.21
N SER A 282 -2.41 -31.31 -17.84
CA SER A 282 -1.43 -32.15 -17.15
C SER A 282 -0.02 -31.71 -17.47
N PHE A 283 0.86 -31.76 -16.47
CA PHE A 283 2.27 -31.42 -16.62
C PHE A 283 3.09 -32.16 -15.57
N LYS A 284 4.40 -32.24 -15.78
CA LYS A 284 5.33 -32.86 -14.83
C LYS A 284 6.12 -31.79 -14.12
N LEU A 285 6.24 -31.94 -12.80
CA LEU A 285 7.18 -31.16 -11.98
C LEU A 285 8.41 -32.01 -11.71
N TYR A 286 9.59 -31.42 -11.86
CA TYR A 286 10.86 -32.07 -11.56
C TYR A 286 11.76 -31.19 -10.68
N ASP A 287 12.67 -31.85 -9.98
CA ASP A 287 13.80 -31.23 -9.30
C ASP A 287 15.10 -32.01 -9.61
N ALA A 288 16.17 -31.78 -8.84
CA ALA A 288 17.44 -32.49 -9.03
C ALA A 288 17.37 -33.99 -8.69
N ARG A 289 16.30 -34.47 -8.04
CA ARG A 289 16.19 -35.82 -7.47
C ARG A 289 15.03 -36.64 -8.01
N GLY A 290 13.92 -36.04 -8.43
CA GLY A 290 12.69 -36.75 -8.78
C GLY A 290 11.75 -35.99 -9.72
N VAL A 291 10.72 -36.71 -10.17
CA VAL A 291 9.68 -36.21 -11.09
C VAL A 291 8.31 -36.67 -10.61
N VAL A 292 7.35 -35.75 -10.58
CA VAL A 292 5.96 -35.97 -10.12
C VAL A 292 4.98 -35.46 -11.17
N ASP A 293 3.88 -36.18 -11.34
CA ASP A 293 2.79 -35.82 -12.26
C ASP A 293 1.77 -34.91 -11.58
N VAL A 294 1.35 -33.86 -12.27
CA VAL A 294 0.35 -32.91 -11.79
C VAL A 294 -0.79 -32.78 -12.80
N THR A 295 -2.01 -32.91 -12.31
CA THR A 295 -3.26 -32.64 -13.05
C THR A 295 -3.95 -31.42 -12.45
N TYR A 296 -4.39 -30.51 -13.30
CA TYR A 296 -5.09 -29.28 -12.92
C TYR A 296 -6.28 -29.05 -13.84
N GLU A 297 -7.40 -28.59 -13.28
CA GLU A 297 -8.59 -28.22 -14.07
C GLU A 297 -8.92 -26.76 -13.81
N GLY A 298 -8.66 -25.91 -14.81
CA GLY A 298 -8.83 -24.46 -14.68
C GLY A 298 -7.92 -23.68 -15.62
N ILE A 299 -7.90 -22.37 -15.42
CA ILE A 299 -7.05 -21.45 -16.19
C ILE A 299 -5.72 -21.34 -15.45
N LEU A 300 -4.63 -21.72 -16.11
CA LEU A 300 -3.28 -21.54 -15.55
C LEU A 300 -2.92 -20.04 -15.49
N PRO A 301 -2.12 -19.60 -14.51
CA PRO A 301 -1.62 -18.23 -14.46
C PRO A 301 -0.86 -17.85 -15.74
N ASP A 302 -0.94 -16.59 -16.16
CA ASP A 302 -0.26 -16.09 -17.38
C ASP A 302 1.26 -16.27 -17.35
N LEU A 303 1.85 -16.31 -16.16
CA LEU A 303 3.28 -16.52 -15.94
C LEU A 303 3.68 -18.00 -15.97
N PHE A 304 2.76 -18.96 -16.10
CA PHE A 304 3.11 -20.37 -16.17
C PHE A 304 3.83 -20.68 -17.50
N ARG A 305 5.07 -21.18 -17.43
CA ARG A 305 5.82 -21.67 -18.59
C ARG A 305 6.60 -22.94 -18.27
N GLU A 306 6.88 -23.69 -19.33
CA GLU A 306 7.84 -24.79 -19.27
C GLU A 306 9.23 -24.26 -18.91
N GLY A 307 9.97 -25.01 -18.09
CA GLY A 307 11.29 -24.61 -17.61
C GLY A 307 11.29 -23.55 -16.50
N GLN A 308 10.12 -23.20 -15.93
CA GLN A 308 10.01 -22.28 -14.79
C GLN A 308 9.59 -22.97 -13.51
N GLY A 309 9.88 -22.33 -12.37
CA GLY A 309 9.48 -22.79 -11.05
C GLY A 309 8.00 -22.53 -10.79
N VAL A 310 7.28 -23.55 -10.34
CA VAL A 310 5.85 -23.50 -10.02
C VAL A 310 5.60 -24.16 -8.67
N VAL A 311 4.59 -23.67 -7.96
CA VAL A 311 4.02 -24.32 -6.78
C VAL A 311 2.61 -24.76 -7.11
N ALA A 312 2.31 -26.05 -6.95
CA ALA A 312 0.96 -26.58 -7.08
C ALA A 312 0.44 -26.99 -5.70
N GLN A 313 -0.78 -26.58 -5.36
CA GLN A 313 -1.47 -26.99 -4.14
C GLN A 313 -2.59 -27.94 -4.50
N GLY A 314 -2.62 -29.11 -3.86
CA GLY A 314 -3.50 -30.19 -4.29
C GLY A 314 -3.64 -31.31 -3.29
N VAL A 315 -4.28 -32.37 -3.76
CA VAL A 315 -4.41 -33.64 -3.04
C VAL A 315 -3.56 -34.68 -3.75
N MET A 316 -2.77 -35.42 -2.99
CA MET A 316 -2.03 -36.56 -3.53
C MET A 316 -2.96 -37.71 -3.88
N GLU A 317 -2.81 -38.26 -5.08
CA GLU A 317 -3.50 -39.46 -5.53
C GLU A 317 -2.48 -40.52 -5.92
N GLY A 318 -2.47 -41.64 -5.19
CA GLY A 318 -1.45 -42.68 -5.36
C GLY A 318 -0.06 -42.20 -4.90
N ALA A 319 0.98 -42.63 -5.61
CA ALA A 319 2.38 -42.43 -5.18
C ALA A 319 3.03 -41.15 -5.74
N THR A 320 2.66 -40.73 -6.96
CA THR A 320 3.36 -39.65 -7.69
C THR A 320 2.42 -38.76 -8.50
N LEU A 321 1.10 -38.90 -8.37
CA LEU A 321 0.13 -38.05 -9.04
C LEU A 321 -0.51 -37.08 -8.04
N ILE A 322 -0.65 -35.82 -8.44
CA ILE A 322 -1.27 -34.78 -7.63
C ILE A 322 -2.38 -34.12 -8.43
N HIS A 323 -3.58 -34.12 -7.87
CA HIS A 323 -4.67 -33.28 -8.37
C HIS A 323 -4.59 -31.90 -7.72
N ALA A 324 -4.02 -30.96 -8.47
CA ALA A 324 -3.90 -29.58 -8.08
C ALA A 324 -5.27 -28.89 -8.12
N LYS A 325 -5.58 -28.17 -7.04
CA LYS A 325 -6.70 -27.22 -6.99
C LYS A 325 -6.26 -25.81 -7.36
N GLU A 326 -4.99 -25.51 -7.15
CA GLU A 326 -4.40 -24.20 -7.42
C GLU A 326 -2.97 -24.38 -7.93
N VAL A 327 -2.59 -23.59 -8.93
CA VAL A 327 -1.24 -23.56 -9.49
C VAL A 327 -0.75 -22.12 -9.44
N LEU A 328 0.41 -21.91 -8.82
CA LEU A 328 1.06 -20.63 -8.66
C LEU A 328 2.39 -20.66 -9.44
N ALA A 329 2.57 -19.74 -10.38
CA ALA A 329 3.85 -19.56 -11.04
C ALA A 329 4.78 -18.71 -10.15
N LYS A 330 6.01 -19.15 -9.93
CA LYS A 330 7.04 -18.30 -9.31
C LYS A 330 7.41 -17.23 -10.34
N HIS A 331 7.52 -15.97 -9.92
CA HIS A 331 8.06 -14.92 -10.79
C HIS A 331 9.50 -15.30 -11.21
N ASP A 332 9.85 -15.10 -12.49
CA ASP A 332 11.24 -15.21 -12.96
C ASP A 332 12.12 -14.28 -12.12
N GLU A 333 12.89 -14.85 -11.19
CA GLU A 333 13.96 -14.15 -10.50
C GLU A 333 15.11 -13.97 -11.48
N ASN A 334 15.03 -12.94 -12.32
CA ASN A 334 16.18 -12.44 -13.06
C ASN A 334 17.06 -11.58 -12.11
N TYR A 335 17.42 -12.14 -10.95
CA TYR A 335 18.34 -11.55 -9.97
C TYR A 335 19.62 -12.38 -9.95
N THR A 336 20.69 -11.81 -10.50
CA THR A 336 22.05 -12.27 -10.24
C THR A 336 22.60 -11.43 -9.09
N PRO A 337 22.81 -12.00 -7.89
CA PRO A 337 23.42 -11.25 -6.79
C PRO A 337 24.74 -10.62 -7.27
N PRO A 338 25.09 -9.39 -6.84
CA PRO A 338 26.35 -8.75 -7.23
C PRO A 338 27.58 -9.63 -6.94
N GLU A 339 27.50 -10.43 -5.88
CA GLU A 339 28.50 -11.43 -5.48
C GLU A 339 28.63 -12.57 -6.50
N VAL A 340 27.52 -13.04 -7.07
CA VAL A 340 27.49 -14.05 -8.14
C VAL A 340 27.96 -13.44 -9.45
N LYS A 341 27.60 -12.20 -9.75
CA LYS A 341 28.08 -11.48 -10.93
C LYS A 341 29.60 -11.27 -10.87
N ALA A 342 30.12 -10.90 -9.70
CA ALA A 342 31.57 -10.79 -9.44
C ALA A 342 32.27 -12.16 -9.49
N ALA A 343 31.66 -13.22 -8.97
CA ALA A 343 32.18 -14.59 -9.06
C ALA A 343 32.12 -15.16 -10.49
N MET A 344 31.15 -14.74 -11.31
CA MET A 344 31.03 -15.11 -12.71
C MET A 344 32.04 -14.34 -13.57
N GLU A 345 32.31 -13.06 -13.28
CA GLU A 345 33.36 -12.27 -13.94
C GLU A 345 34.77 -12.80 -13.62
N GLN A 346 35.00 -13.31 -12.39
CA GLN A 346 36.27 -13.93 -12.01
C GLN A 346 36.50 -15.34 -12.61
N ASN A 347 35.44 -16.05 -12.98
CA ASN A 347 35.52 -17.42 -13.54
C ASN A 347 35.37 -17.50 -15.07
N HIS A 348 35.34 -16.38 -15.80
CA HIS A 348 35.34 -16.38 -17.27
C HIS A 348 36.73 -16.68 -17.85
N GLN A 349 37.21 -17.90 -17.66
CA GLN A 349 38.08 -18.60 -18.60
C GLN A 349 37.47 -19.97 -18.93
N ARG A 350 36.35 -19.98 -19.65
CA ARG A 350 35.97 -21.05 -20.59
C ARG A 350 34.76 -20.61 -21.42
N ALA A 351 34.94 -20.64 -22.73
CA ALA A 351 33.98 -20.16 -23.72
C ALA A 351 32.71 -21.05 -23.79
N PRO A 352 31.54 -20.47 -24.14
CA PRO A 352 30.24 -21.15 -24.19
C PRO A 352 29.99 -22.00 -25.45
N GLU A 353 31.03 -22.54 -26.10
CA GLU A 353 30.88 -23.25 -27.38
C GLU A 353 30.42 -24.72 -27.26
N VAL A 354 30.35 -25.29 -26.05
CA VAL A 354 30.17 -26.74 -25.87
C VAL A 354 28.71 -27.24 -25.91
N TYR A 355 27.70 -26.36 -26.02
CA TYR A 355 26.29 -26.77 -25.97
C TYR A 355 25.45 -26.51 -27.23
N LYS A 356 26.07 -26.19 -28.37
CA LYS A 356 25.32 -25.99 -29.64
C LYS A 356 25.19 -27.21 -30.54
N ASP A 357 25.94 -28.29 -30.31
CA ASP A 357 25.82 -29.51 -31.11
C ASP A 357 25.19 -30.61 -30.27
N ASN A 358 23.87 -30.79 -30.40
CA ASN A 358 23.15 -32.07 -30.30
C ASN A 358 21.64 -31.88 -30.61
N ALA A 359 21.33 -31.05 -31.60
CA ALA A 359 20.03 -31.04 -32.24
C ALA A 359 20.24 -31.29 -33.74
N SER A 360 20.23 -32.55 -34.13
CA SER A 360 20.10 -33.03 -35.52
C SER A 360 19.30 -34.31 -35.50
#